data_AF-A0A933MDI0-F1
#
_entry.id   AF-A0A933MDI0-F1
#
_cell.length_a   1.000
_cell.length_b   1.000
_cell.length_c   1.000
_cell.angle_alpha   90.00
_cell.angle_beta   90.00
_cell.angle_gamma   90.00
#
_symmetry.space_group_name_H-M   'P 1'
#
loop_
_entity.id
_entity.type
_entity.pdbx_description
1 polymer ?
#
loop_
_entity_poly.entity_id
_entity_poly.type
_entity_poly.pdbx_seq_one_letter_code
_entity_poly.pdbx_strand_id
1 'polypeptide(L)'
;MTALAGILALALASSPTADAQVEMSEAFQMVEVRPGDTLWSISNKFLKDPAKWDQILKHNKLPSKDPTVALPGMILRIPVGMIKETMRAATLIQMRNEVLVRRRQTVKWENVKERMQLFQGDVLRTLANATAVVEFLNKETLGLNANSMAVIKPADKAYDIELTRGAIMASNAVIHTPGAVITPSGKGTRYMASVRDNKTTVVAVFEGKAAVKAAGKTVDIEAGKGMEIALGAAPSVSVPISTLGDFSIRAGQISEAASLLGWKPPDVKPLPGVAAEPPKAASLAAITEDIQKVKIGVPVSAYRVQLSPTQDFSEVVFDKYFDPDVTFDPSALNLRAGTYWGRVALVDLLGSEGRFSQPKPYQVGRPAPPRRRR
;
A
#
# COMPACT_ATOMS: atom_id res chain seq x y z
N MET A 1 7.02 48.78 -70.93
CA MET A 1 6.40 47.76 -70.07
C MET A 1 7.44 47.34 -69.05
N THR A 2 7.40 47.94 -67.87
CA THR A 2 8.37 47.77 -66.77
C THR A 2 7.89 46.66 -65.83
N ALA A 3 8.77 45.72 -65.49
CA ALA A 3 8.50 44.60 -64.59
C ALA A 3 8.88 44.95 -63.15
N LEU A 4 7.96 44.67 -62.23
CA LEU A 4 8.08 44.82 -60.77
C LEU A 4 8.69 43.53 -60.18
N ALA A 5 9.70 43.64 -59.33
CA ALA A 5 10.18 42.54 -58.49
C ALA A 5 10.10 42.98 -57.02
N GLY A 6 9.16 42.38 -56.28
CA GLY A 6 8.94 42.61 -54.85
C GLY A 6 9.77 41.65 -54.00
N ILE A 7 10.45 42.20 -53.00
CA ILE A 7 11.19 41.46 -51.96
C ILE A 7 10.20 41.13 -50.82
N LEU A 8 10.05 39.85 -50.54
CA LEU A 8 9.25 39.32 -49.42
C LEU A 8 10.13 39.23 -48.17
N ALA A 9 9.87 40.07 -47.17
CA ALA A 9 10.52 39.98 -45.85
C ALA A 9 9.69 39.07 -44.93
N LEU A 10 10.27 37.94 -44.52
CA LEU A 10 9.67 36.97 -43.62
C LEU A 10 9.94 37.40 -42.16
N ALA A 11 8.90 37.87 -41.46
CA ALA A 11 8.97 38.19 -40.04
C ALA A 11 8.81 36.90 -39.20
N LEU A 12 9.88 36.51 -38.49
CA LEU A 12 9.86 35.44 -37.49
C LEU A 12 9.18 35.95 -36.21
N ALA A 13 7.95 35.48 -35.94
CA ALA A 13 7.30 35.69 -34.66
C ALA A 13 7.83 34.69 -33.62
N SER A 14 8.73 35.13 -32.75
CA SER A 14 9.11 34.40 -31.55
C SER A 14 7.96 34.45 -30.54
N SER A 15 7.29 33.31 -30.35
CA SER A 15 6.29 33.16 -29.29
C SER A 15 7.02 33.08 -27.93
N PRO A 16 6.65 33.88 -26.92
CA PRO A 16 7.21 33.70 -25.58
C PRO A 16 6.71 32.35 -25.04
N THR A 17 7.67 31.46 -24.77
CA THR A 17 7.43 30.26 -23.98
C THR A 17 7.09 30.74 -22.58
N ALA A 18 5.78 30.78 -22.27
CA ALA A 18 5.31 31.06 -20.93
C ALA A 18 5.85 29.94 -20.03
N ASP A 19 6.89 30.31 -19.28
CA ASP A 19 7.51 29.48 -18.26
C ASP A 19 6.42 29.01 -17.31
N ALA A 20 6.30 27.70 -17.14
CA ALA A 20 5.31 27.07 -16.30
C ALA A 20 5.67 27.27 -14.82
N GLN A 21 5.62 28.51 -14.34
CA GLN A 21 5.38 28.81 -12.93
C GLN A 21 3.90 28.58 -12.67
N VAL A 22 3.50 27.31 -12.68
CA VAL A 22 2.18 26.89 -12.21
C VAL A 22 2.03 27.38 -10.77
N GLU A 23 0.97 28.15 -10.54
CA GLU A 23 0.56 28.74 -9.27
C GLU A 23 0.63 27.76 -8.09
N MET A 24 1.79 27.70 -7.45
CA MET A 24 2.01 27.01 -6.17
C MET A 24 1.59 27.92 -4.99
N SER A 25 1.10 29.14 -5.27
CA SER A 25 0.98 30.26 -4.33
C SER A 25 -0.29 30.27 -3.47
N GLU A 26 -1.30 29.43 -3.73
CA GLU A 26 -2.56 29.48 -2.97
C GLU A 26 -2.92 28.24 -2.14
N ALA A 27 -2.13 27.17 -2.19
CA ALA A 27 -2.38 25.97 -1.36
C ALA A 27 -1.86 26.17 0.08
N PHE A 28 -2.67 25.76 1.07
CA PHE A 28 -2.32 25.84 2.49
C PHE A 28 -2.27 24.45 3.14
N GLN A 29 -1.26 24.23 4.00
CA GLN A 29 -1.22 23.11 4.94
C GLN A 29 -1.78 23.56 6.28
N MET A 30 -2.68 22.76 6.85
CA MET A 30 -3.26 23.01 8.16
C MET A 30 -2.38 22.34 9.22
N VAL A 31 -1.81 23.13 10.12
CA VAL A 31 -0.96 22.62 11.21
C VAL A 31 -1.62 22.92 12.54
N GLU A 32 -1.97 21.88 13.28
CA GLU A 32 -2.40 22.00 14.67
C GLU A 32 -1.21 22.30 15.57
N VAL A 33 -1.32 23.37 16.35
CA VAL A 33 -0.29 23.84 17.27
C VAL A 33 -0.39 23.06 18.58
N ARG A 34 0.71 22.43 18.99
CA ARG A 34 0.75 21.64 20.23
C ARG A 34 1.01 22.52 21.45
N PRO A 35 0.71 22.04 22.67
CA PRO A 35 1.15 22.71 23.90
C PRO A 35 2.66 23.01 23.87
N GLY A 36 3.02 24.28 24.07
CA GLY A 36 4.41 24.75 24.02
C GLY A 36 4.91 25.23 22.65
N ASP A 37 4.17 24.96 21.56
CA ASP A 37 4.53 25.48 20.24
C ASP A 37 4.23 26.99 20.15
N THR A 38 5.21 27.75 19.68
CA THR A 38 5.13 29.18 19.33
C THR A 38 5.20 29.38 17.82
N LEU A 39 4.81 30.55 17.31
CA LEU A 39 4.95 30.86 15.88
C LEU A 39 6.41 30.71 15.42
N TRP A 40 7.37 31.12 16.25
CA TRP A 40 8.80 30.95 15.98
C TRP A 40 9.22 29.47 15.87
N SER A 41 8.76 28.63 16.80
CA SER A 41 9.07 27.19 16.78
C SER A 41 8.46 26.49 15.56
N ILE A 42 7.23 26.86 15.17
CA ILE A 42 6.53 26.37 13.98
C ILE A 42 7.30 26.78 12.73
N SER A 43 7.74 28.04 12.64
CA SER A 43 8.51 28.53 11.50
C SER A 43 9.83 27.79 11.35
N ASN A 44 10.57 27.58 12.43
CA ASN A 44 11.82 26.78 12.41
C ASN A 44 11.60 25.34 11.95
N LYS A 45 10.50 24.73 12.38
CA LYS A 45 10.17 23.36 12.04
C LYS A 45 9.75 23.22 10.58
N PHE A 46 8.77 24.00 10.15
CA PHE A 46 8.07 23.81 8.88
C PHE A 46 8.62 24.63 7.72
N LEU A 47 9.06 25.89 7.93
CA LEU A 47 9.42 26.77 6.81
C LEU A 47 10.82 26.49 6.28
N LYS A 48 10.99 26.64 4.97
CA LYS A 48 12.30 26.66 4.31
C LYS A 48 13.18 27.79 4.86
N ASP A 49 12.56 28.94 5.10
CA ASP A 49 13.17 30.11 5.73
C ASP A 49 12.44 30.44 7.03
N PRO A 50 13.02 30.10 8.20
CA PRO A 50 12.41 30.37 9.49
C PRO A 50 12.13 31.85 9.78
N ALA A 51 12.83 32.78 9.11
CA ALA A 51 12.63 34.22 9.30
C ALA A 51 11.29 34.71 8.72
N LYS A 52 10.66 33.94 7.82
CA LYS A 52 9.38 34.28 7.16
C LYS A 52 8.14 33.92 7.96
N TRP A 53 8.23 33.99 9.29
CA TRP A 53 7.10 33.72 10.18
C TRP A 53 5.97 34.73 10.02
N ASP A 54 6.27 35.94 9.53
CA ASP A 54 5.33 37.00 9.17
C ASP A 54 4.32 36.54 8.10
N GLN A 55 4.75 35.66 7.18
CA GLN A 55 3.88 35.10 6.16
C GLN A 55 2.82 34.19 6.75
N ILE A 56 3.17 33.39 7.77
CA ILE A 56 2.17 32.61 8.51
C ILE A 56 1.17 33.57 9.17
N LEU A 57 1.65 34.65 9.79
CA LEU A 57 0.78 35.64 10.43
C LEU A 57 -0.18 36.32 9.44
N LYS A 58 0.27 36.63 8.21
CA LYS A 58 -0.56 37.24 7.16
C LYS A 58 -1.78 36.40 6.78
N HIS A 59 -1.67 35.07 6.87
CA HIS A 59 -2.74 34.14 6.47
C HIS A 59 -3.56 33.59 7.64
N ASN A 60 -3.29 34.04 8.87
CA ASN A 60 -3.95 33.57 10.08
C ASN A 60 -4.42 34.73 10.96
N LYS A 61 -5.60 34.59 11.57
CA LYS A 61 -6.12 35.57 12.54
C LYS A 61 -5.62 35.21 13.94
N LEU A 62 -4.37 35.55 14.24
CA LEU A 62 -3.73 35.21 15.51
C LEU A 62 -4.08 36.21 16.63
N PRO A 63 -4.19 35.76 17.89
CA PRO A 63 -4.49 36.63 19.03
C PRO A 63 -3.33 37.57 19.39
N SER A 64 -2.11 37.23 18.99
CA SER A 64 -0.91 38.04 19.20
C SER A 64 -0.07 38.08 17.92
N LYS A 65 0.64 39.20 17.72
CA LYS A 65 1.67 39.34 16.67
C LYS A 65 3.07 38.99 17.17
N ASP A 66 3.24 38.76 18.46
CA ASP A 66 4.50 38.33 19.06
C ASP A 66 4.75 36.85 18.70
N PRO A 67 5.86 36.54 18.00
CA PRO A 67 6.13 35.18 17.53
C PRO A 67 6.55 34.21 18.66
N THR A 68 6.82 34.71 19.86
CA THR A 68 7.25 33.92 21.02
C THR A 68 6.08 33.43 21.88
N VAL A 69 4.88 33.94 21.65
CA VAL A 69 3.68 33.52 22.38
C VAL A 69 3.26 32.11 21.93
N ALA A 70 2.97 31.24 22.90
CA ALA A 70 2.45 29.91 22.63
C ALA A 70 1.00 29.98 22.13
N LEU A 71 0.66 29.17 21.12
CA LEU A 71 -0.65 29.21 20.45
C LEU A 71 -1.39 27.85 20.51
N PRO A 72 -1.47 27.17 21.67
CA PRO A 72 -1.90 25.78 21.76
C PRO A 72 -3.33 25.56 21.23
N GLY A 73 -3.52 24.48 20.46
CA GLY A 73 -4.82 24.08 19.89
C GLY A 73 -5.27 24.88 18.67
N MET A 74 -4.51 25.91 18.26
CA MET A 74 -4.81 26.64 17.03
C MET A 74 -4.49 25.81 15.78
N ILE A 75 -5.24 26.02 14.70
CA ILE A 75 -4.93 25.48 13.39
C ILE A 75 -4.34 26.60 12.54
N LEU A 76 -3.06 26.49 12.20
CA LEU A 76 -2.34 27.45 11.36
C LEU A 76 -2.43 27.05 9.89
N ARG A 77 -2.77 28.01 9.03
CA ARG A 77 -2.69 27.93 7.58
C ARG A 77 -1.30 28.33 7.13
N ILE A 78 -0.49 27.39 6.68
CA ILE A 78 0.87 27.66 6.19
C ILE A 78 0.90 27.52 4.66
N PRO A 79 1.31 28.55 3.90
CA PRO A 79 1.47 28.44 2.45
C PRO A 79 2.43 27.31 2.09
N VAL A 80 1.96 26.35 1.29
CA VAL A 80 2.68 25.10 1.03
C VAL A 80 4.02 25.34 0.33
N GLY A 81 4.10 26.34 -0.57
CA GLY A 81 5.34 26.71 -1.26
C GLY A 81 6.50 27.04 -0.32
N MET A 82 6.19 27.51 0.90
CA MET A 82 7.18 27.91 1.91
C MET A 82 7.58 26.76 2.84
N ILE A 83 6.88 25.63 2.82
CA ILE A 83 7.15 24.49 3.71
C ILE A 83 8.29 23.63 3.15
N LYS A 84 9.20 23.19 4.02
CA LYS A 84 10.24 22.18 3.72
C LYS A 84 9.62 20.93 3.11
N GLU A 85 10.27 20.35 2.12
CA GLU A 85 9.78 19.21 1.36
C GLU A 85 9.40 18.02 2.25
N THR A 86 10.23 17.76 3.26
CA THR A 86 10.06 16.68 4.25
C THR A 86 8.90 16.92 5.22
N MET A 87 8.45 18.17 5.39
CA MET A 87 7.40 18.58 6.32
C MET A 87 6.04 18.81 5.64
N ARG A 88 5.99 18.71 4.31
CA ARG A 88 4.74 18.77 3.55
C ARG A 88 3.92 17.51 3.83
N ALA A 89 2.64 17.66 4.12
CA ALA A 89 1.73 16.54 4.28
C ALA A 89 1.51 15.83 2.93
N ALA A 90 1.25 14.53 3.00
CA ALA A 90 0.54 13.81 1.95
C ALA A 90 -0.96 13.85 2.26
N THR A 91 -1.80 13.57 1.26
CA THR A 91 -3.26 13.61 1.39
C THR A 91 -3.84 12.26 1.03
N LEU A 92 -4.69 11.70 1.90
CA LEU A 92 -5.51 10.55 1.53
C LEU A 92 -6.62 11.01 0.57
N ILE A 93 -6.47 10.72 -0.72
CA ILE A 93 -7.39 11.20 -1.76
C ILE A 93 -8.50 10.21 -2.10
N GLN A 94 -8.29 8.92 -1.83
CA GLN A 94 -9.30 7.89 -2.03
C GLN A 94 -9.10 6.74 -1.05
N MET A 95 -10.19 6.09 -0.62
CA MET A 95 -10.15 4.87 0.17
C MET A 95 -11.36 3.99 -0.12
N ARG A 96 -11.21 2.68 0.16
CA ARG A 96 -12.32 1.73 0.24
C ARG A 96 -12.22 0.96 1.54
N ASN A 97 -13.37 0.72 2.16
CA ASN A 97 -13.52 -0.02 3.40
C ASN A 97 -12.66 0.58 4.53
N GLU A 98 -12.16 -0.25 5.44
CA GLU A 98 -11.56 0.20 6.68
C GLU A 98 -10.07 0.52 6.54
N VAL A 99 -9.76 1.80 6.69
CA VAL A 99 -8.40 2.34 6.67
C VAL A 99 -8.16 3.08 7.98
N LEU A 100 -7.07 2.72 8.65
CA LEU A 100 -6.68 3.25 9.94
C LEU A 100 -5.40 4.07 9.81
N VAL A 101 -5.30 5.13 10.61
CA VAL A 101 -4.07 5.91 10.79
C VAL A 101 -3.64 5.85 12.25
N ARG A 102 -2.32 5.82 12.46
CA ARG A 102 -1.70 6.06 13.75
C ARG A 102 -0.75 7.24 13.61
N ARG A 103 -0.98 8.29 14.40
CA ARG A 103 -0.12 9.47 14.40
C ARG A 103 1.27 9.11 14.92
N ARG A 104 2.29 9.82 14.42
CA ARG A 104 3.64 9.70 14.96
C ARG A 104 3.64 9.88 16.49
N GLN A 105 4.37 9.01 17.21
CA GLN A 105 4.49 9.01 18.68
C GLN A 105 3.20 8.72 19.46
N THR A 106 2.14 8.25 18.81
CA THR A 106 0.96 7.71 19.50
C THR A 106 0.87 6.21 19.30
N VAL A 107 0.17 5.53 20.22
CA VAL A 107 -0.15 4.09 20.10
C VAL A 107 -1.55 3.86 19.54
N LYS A 108 -2.41 4.88 19.59
CA LYS A 108 -3.82 4.80 19.25
C LYS A 108 -4.02 4.81 17.73
N TRP A 109 -4.77 3.83 17.23
CA TRP A 109 -5.30 3.81 15.87
C TRP A 109 -6.62 4.57 15.78
N GLU A 110 -6.81 5.27 14.67
CA GLU A 110 -8.02 6.04 14.39
C GLU A 110 -8.48 5.77 12.96
N ASN A 111 -9.80 5.82 12.73
CA ASN A 111 -10.35 5.78 11.38
C ASN A 111 -9.91 7.03 10.62
N VAL A 112 -9.50 6.84 9.37
CA VAL A 112 -9.19 7.96 8.49
C VAL A 112 -10.46 8.64 7.98
N LYS A 113 -10.30 9.84 7.43
CA LYS A 113 -11.36 10.60 6.74
C LYS A 113 -10.87 10.96 5.35
N GLU A 114 -11.80 11.19 4.44
CA GLU A 114 -11.47 11.71 3.11
C GLU A 114 -10.66 13.01 3.23
N ARG A 115 -9.66 13.16 2.37
CA ARG A 115 -8.74 14.31 2.33
C ARG A 115 -7.94 14.52 3.62
N MET A 116 -7.85 13.50 4.48
CA MET A 116 -7.02 13.58 5.68
C MET A 116 -5.54 13.80 5.32
N GLN A 117 -4.92 14.76 6.01
CA GLN A 117 -3.49 15.02 5.90
C GLN A 117 -2.68 14.00 6.72
N LEU A 118 -1.72 13.38 6.05
CA LEU A 118 -0.76 12.42 6.58
C LEU A 118 0.59 13.12 6.69
N PHE A 119 1.11 13.20 7.92
CA PHE A 119 2.35 13.91 8.21
C PHE A 119 3.53 12.94 8.34
N GLN A 120 4.73 13.51 8.40
CA GLN A 120 5.97 12.77 8.55
C GLN A 120 5.92 11.78 9.73
N GLY A 121 6.09 10.49 9.43
CA GLY A 121 6.09 9.40 10.40
C GLY A 121 4.71 8.88 10.81
N ASP A 122 3.63 9.38 10.21
CA ASP A 122 2.30 8.77 10.38
C ASP A 122 2.29 7.37 9.75
N VAL A 123 1.55 6.45 10.37
CA VAL A 123 1.40 5.08 9.88
C VAL A 123 0.01 4.90 9.33
N LEU A 124 -0.08 4.49 8.07
CA LEU A 124 -1.34 4.15 7.41
C LEU A 124 -1.48 2.63 7.33
N ARG A 125 -2.66 2.12 7.65
CA ARG A 125 -2.98 0.71 7.65
C ARG A 125 -4.29 0.45 6.90
N THR A 126 -4.25 -0.46 5.93
CA THR A 126 -5.43 -0.97 5.23
C THR A 126 -5.76 -2.36 5.78
N LEU A 127 -7.00 -2.57 6.21
CA LEU A 127 -7.45 -3.88 6.69
C LEU A 127 -7.78 -4.85 5.55
N ALA A 128 -8.42 -5.96 5.87
CA ALA A 128 -8.92 -6.90 4.89
C ALA A 128 -9.89 -6.21 3.92
N ASN A 129 -9.65 -6.40 2.62
CA ASN A 129 -10.43 -5.79 1.54
C ASN A 129 -10.41 -4.25 1.50
N ALA A 130 -9.54 -3.59 2.25
CA ALA A 130 -9.39 -2.15 2.20
C ALA A 130 -8.32 -1.72 1.19
N THR A 131 -8.50 -0.55 0.60
CA THR A 131 -7.50 0.08 -0.27
C THR A 131 -7.42 1.57 0.07
N ALA A 132 -6.25 2.16 -0.12
CA ALA A 132 -6.04 3.59 0.11
C ALA A 132 -5.16 4.18 -0.98
N VAL A 133 -5.48 5.38 -1.44
CA VAL A 133 -4.65 6.16 -2.34
C VAL A 133 -4.22 7.45 -1.65
N VAL A 134 -2.91 7.64 -1.59
CA VAL A 134 -2.25 8.80 -0.99
C VAL A 134 -1.60 9.61 -2.11
N GLU A 135 -1.91 10.92 -2.15
CA GLU A 135 -1.27 11.88 -3.04
C GLU A 135 -0.26 12.72 -2.26
N PHE A 136 0.97 12.75 -2.74
CA PHE A 136 2.01 13.67 -2.28
C PHE A 136 1.92 15.00 -3.02
N LEU A 137 2.47 16.07 -2.45
CA LEU A 137 2.37 17.41 -3.05
C LEU A 137 2.91 17.48 -4.49
N ASN A 138 3.95 16.72 -4.81
CA ASN A 138 4.50 16.60 -6.15
C ASN A 138 3.57 15.87 -7.15
N LYS A 139 2.28 15.67 -6.80
CA LYS A 139 1.26 14.93 -7.56
C LYS A 139 1.58 13.47 -7.77
N GLU A 140 2.50 12.96 -6.97
CA GLU A 140 2.83 11.56 -6.94
C GLU A 140 1.78 10.79 -6.14
N THR A 141 1.34 9.67 -6.68
CA THR A 141 0.28 8.86 -6.08
C THR A 141 0.82 7.49 -5.67
N LEU A 142 0.35 7.06 -4.50
CA LEU A 142 0.72 5.82 -3.85
C LEU A 142 -0.56 5.05 -3.52
N GLY A 143 -0.67 3.80 -3.99
CA GLY A 143 -1.78 2.91 -3.69
C GLY A 143 -1.38 1.84 -2.68
N LEU A 144 -2.02 1.82 -1.51
CA LEU A 144 -1.90 0.71 -0.56
C LEU A 144 -2.98 -0.34 -0.87
N ASN A 145 -2.55 -1.58 -1.08
CA ASN A 145 -3.44 -2.73 -1.22
C ASN A 145 -4.01 -3.15 0.13
N ALA A 146 -4.91 -4.14 0.15
CA ALA A 146 -5.40 -4.72 1.39
C ALA A 146 -4.30 -5.36 2.23
N ASN A 147 -4.49 -5.34 3.55
CA ASN A 147 -3.56 -5.89 4.54
C ASN A 147 -2.18 -5.22 4.55
N SER A 148 -2.10 -3.95 4.17
CA SER A 148 -0.86 -3.18 4.12
C SER A 148 -0.67 -2.29 5.34
N MET A 149 0.59 -2.09 5.71
CA MET A 149 0.98 -1.13 6.74
C MET A 149 2.25 -0.42 6.32
N ALA A 150 2.13 0.91 6.16
CA ALA A 150 3.21 1.75 5.67
C ALA A 150 3.40 2.98 6.55
N VAL A 151 4.65 3.34 6.81
CA VAL A 151 5.01 4.63 7.42
C VAL A 151 5.20 5.63 6.30
N ILE A 152 4.47 6.75 6.38
CA ILE A 152 4.49 7.82 5.40
C ILE A 152 5.60 8.82 5.78
N LYS A 153 6.51 9.10 4.85
CA LYS A 153 7.68 9.98 5.03
C LYS A 153 8.40 9.70 6.36
N PRO A 154 9.07 8.55 6.51
CA PRO A 154 9.78 8.23 7.75
C PRO A 154 10.81 9.33 8.09
N ALA A 155 10.87 9.70 9.37
CA ALA A 155 11.72 10.80 9.81
C ALA A 155 13.21 10.44 9.70
N ASP A 156 14.02 11.38 9.21
CA ASP A 156 15.48 11.25 9.10
C ASP A 156 15.93 10.08 8.20
N LYS A 157 15.07 9.69 7.24
CA LYS A 157 15.34 8.64 6.25
C LYS A 157 15.33 9.22 4.84
N ALA A 158 16.13 8.61 3.97
CA ALA A 158 16.25 8.99 2.56
C ALA A 158 15.22 8.30 1.65
N TYR A 159 14.14 7.77 2.22
CA TYR A 159 13.05 7.11 1.49
C TYR A 159 11.70 7.73 1.86
N ASP A 160 10.78 7.72 0.91
CA ASP A 160 9.46 8.34 1.05
C ASP A 160 8.51 7.46 1.86
N ILE A 161 8.67 6.14 1.76
CA ILE A 161 7.80 5.16 2.38
C ILE A 161 8.61 4.03 3.02
N GLU A 162 8.19 3.61 4.19
CA GLU A 162 8.60 2.33 4.77
C GLU A 162 7.39 1.37 4.81
N LEU A 163 7.42 0.35 3.96
CA LEU A 163 6.42 -0.70 3.90
C LEU A 163 6.82 -1.85 4.81
N THR A 164 6.02 -2.11 5.84
CA THR A 164 6.31 -3.15 6.85
C THR A 164 5.57 -4.46 6.60
N ARG A 165 4.40 -4.39 5.94
CA ARG A 165 3.56 -5.53 5.52
C ARG A 165 2.72 -5.14 4.31
N GLY A 166 2.35 -6.14 3.50
CA GLY A 166 1.34 -6.02 2.46
C GLY A 166 1.94 -5.64 1.12
N ALA A 167 1.21 -4.89 0.32
CA ALA A 167 1.65 -4.45 -1.00
C ALA A 167 1.31 -2.98 -1.23
N ILE A 168 2.19 -2.32 -1.98
CA ILE A 168 2.07 -0.93 -2.33
C ILE A 168 2.43 -0.73 -3.79
N MET A 169 1.64 0.09 -4.46
CA MET A 169 1.90 0.57 -5.82
C MET A 169 2.37 2.01 -5.73
N ALA A 170 3.49 2.32 -6.36
CA ALA A 170 4.08 3.65 -6.29
C ALA A 170 4.59 4.09 -7.66
N SER A 171 4.54 5.40 -7.88
CA SER A 171 5.23 6.04 -8.98
C SER A 171 6.25 6.98 -8.40
N ASN A 172 7.50 6.97 -8.84
CA ASN A 172 8.55 7.91 -8.41
C ASN A 172 8.90 7.96 -6.90
N ALA A 173 8.18 7.27 -5.99
CA ALA A 173 8.55 7.14 -4.59
C ALA A 173 9.77 6.24 -4.41
N VAL A 174 10.60 6.51 -3.41
CA VAL A 174 11.57 5.53 -2.88
C VAL A 174 10.90 4.70 -1.78
N ILE A 175 10.85 3.39 -1.94
CA ILE A 175 10.24 2.47 -0.96
C ILE A 175 11.32 1.67 -0.23
N HIS A 176 11.31 1.74 1.09
CA HIS A 176 12.01 0.82 1.96
C HIS A 176 11.09 -0.32 2.39
N THR A 177 11.62 -1.53 2.35
CA THR A 177 11.02 -2.76 2.88
C THR A 177 12.06 -3.46 3.77
N PRO A 178 11.66 -4.43 4.61
CA PRO A 178 12.64 -5.19 5.41
C PRO A 178 13.74 -5.85 4.57
N GLY A 179 13.42 -6.30 3.36
CA GLY A 179 14.37 -6.98 2.48
C GLY A 179 15.18 -6.07 1.56
N ALA A 180 14.71 -4.86 1.23
CA ALA A 180 15.35 -4.02 0.21
C ALA A 180 14.89 -2.55 0.23
N VAL A 181 15.72 -1.68 -0.36
CA VAL A 181 15.34 -0.33 -0.81
C VAL A 181 15.11 -0.37 -2.33
N ILE A 182 13.98 0.15 -2.78
CA ILE A 182 13.61 0.27 -4.18
C ILE A 182 13.62 1.76 -4.57
N THR A 183 14.47 2.12 -5.52
CA THR A 183 14.64 3.49 -6.00
C THR A 183 14.27 3.57 -7.49
N PRO A 184 13.25 4.34 -7.88
CA PRO A 184 12.89 4.50 -9.28
C PRO A 184 13.99 5.24 -10.05
N SER A 185 14.30 4.74 -11.25
CA SER A 185 15.35 5.23 -12.13
C SER A 185 14.72 6.08 -13.24
N GLY A 186 14.19 7.26 -12.87
CA GLY A 186 13.62 8.23 -13.81
C GLY A 186 12.15 8.55 -13.54
N LYS A 187 11.70 9.67 -14.12
CA LYS A 187 10.31 10.14 -14.02
C LYS A 187 9.37 9.16 -14.73
N GLY A 188 8.23 8.88 -14.11
CA GLY A 188 7.19 8.01 -14.68
C GLY A 188 7.42 6.53 -14.44
N THR A 189 8.40 6.16 -13.60
CA THR A 189 8.54 4.77 -13.16
C THR A 189 7.28 4.38 -12.38
N ARG A 190 6.69 3.23 -12.70
CA ARG A 190 5.56 2.63 -11.96
C ARG A 190 5.91 1.22 -11.54
N TYR A 191 5.80 0.95 -10.26
CA TYR A 191 6.21 -0.34 -9.71
C TYR A 191 5.37 -0.72 -8.50
N MET A 192 5.44 -2.00 -8.14
CA MET A 192 4.90 -2.54 -6.91
C MET A 192 6.03 -3.05 -6.04
N ALA A 193 5.93 -2.81 -4.73
CA ALA A 193 6.68 -3.51 -3.71
C ALA A 193 5.71 -4.25 -2.79
N SER A 194 6.08 -5.45 -2.36
CA SER A 194 5.30 -6.23 -1.40
C SER A 194 6.19 -6.93 -0.39
N VAL A 195 5.69 -7.09 0.84
CA VAL A 195 6.34 -7.80 1.93
C VAL A 195 5.47 -9.01 2.29
N ARG A 196 6.05 -10.20 2.16
CA ARG A 196 5.46 -11.47 2.62
C ARG A 196 5.56 -11.62 4.14
N ASP A 197 4.85 -12.60 4.67
CA ASP A 197 4.84 -12.90 6.10
C ASP A 197 6.24 -13.28 6.62
N ASN A 198 6.99 -14.05 5.82
CA ASN A 198 8.39 -14.39 6.07
C ASN A 198 9.39 -13.25 5.80
N LYS A 199 8.90 -12.02 5.61
CA LYS A 199 9.68 -10.80 5.30
C LYS A 199 10.40 -10.79 3.96
N THR A 200 10.13 -11.74 3.07
CA THR A 200 10.57 -11.65 1.67
C THR A 200 9.95 -10.43 1.01
N THR A 201 10.79 -9.61 0.39
CA THR A 201 10.35 -8.49 -0.46
C THR A 201 10.15 -8.99 -1.88
N VAL A 202 9.02 -8.63 -2.49
CA VAL A 202 8.73 -8.87 -3.92
C VAL A 202 8.62 -7.53 -4.62
N VAL A 203 9.31 -7.37 -5.74
CA VAL A 203 9.32 -6.14 -6.54
C VAL A 203 8.88 -6.47 -7.97
N ALA A 204 7.99 -5.66 -8.54
CA ALA A 204 7.56 -5.78 -9.94
C ALA A 204 7.52 -4.39 -10.58
N VAL A 205 8.19 -4.19 -11.71
CA VAL A 205 8.26 -2.91 -12.42
C VAL A 205 7.37 -2.96 -13.66
N PHE A 206 6.37 -2.10 -13.72
CA PHE A 206 5.41 -2.06 -14.82
C PHE A 206 5.82 -1.09 -15.92
N GLU A 207 6.34 0.08 -15.52
CA GLU A 207 6.81 1.12 -16.43
C GLU A 207 8.12 1.70 -15.92
N GLY A 208 8.99 2.08 -16.85
CA GLY A 208 10.30 2.63 -16.53
C GLY A 208 11.28 1.59 -16.01
N LYS A 209 12.05 1.98 -15.00
CA LYS A 209 13.16 1.18 -14.45
C LYS A 209 13.30 1.49 -12.96
N ALA A 210 13.67 0.52 -12.13
CA ALA A 210 13.95 0.74 -10.72
C ALA A 210 15.21 0.01 -10.28
N ALA A 211 16.04 0.66 -9.46
CA ALA A 211 17.19 0.06 -8.80
C ALA A 211 16.74 -0.56 -7.47
N VAL A 212 17.06 -1.83 -7.25
CA VAL A 212 16.80 -2.55 -6.00
C VAL A 212 18.11 -2.80 -5.28
N LYS A 213 18.25 -2.22 -4.08
CA LYS A 213 19.43 -2.36 -3.23
C LYS A 213 19.11 -3.22 -2.02
N ALA A 214 19.85 -4.31 -1.84
CA ALA A 214 19.80 -5.18 -0.66
C ALA A 214 21.15 -5.85 -0.41
N ALA A 215 21.48 -6.12 0.85
CA ALA A 215 22.75 -6.73 1.28
C ALA A 215 24.00 -6.12 0.61
N GLY A 216 24.04 -4.79 0.46
CA GLY A 216 25.16 -4.06 -0.16
C GLY A 216 25.23 -4.12 -1.70
N LYS A 217 24.40 -4.91 -2.36
CA LYS A 217 24.35 -5.05 -3.82
C LYS A 217 23.12 -4.34 -4.39
N THR A 218 23.28 -3.75 -5.57
CA THR A 218 22.20 -3.09 -6.33
C THR A 218 22.00 -3.83 -7.65
N VAL A 219 20.75 -4.11 -7.99
CA VAL A 219 20.35 -4.67 -9.29
C VAL A 219 19.24 -3.81 -9.87
N ASP A 220 19.38 -3.46 -11.14
CA ASP A 220 18.36 -2.73 -11.88
C ASP A 220 17.30 -3.69 -12.45
N ILE A 221 16.03 -3.26 -12.36
CA ILE A 221 14.87 -3.96 -12.90
C ILE A 221 14.19 -3.06 -13.93
N GLU A 222 13.97 -3.60 -15.12
CA GLU A 222 13.25 -2.92 -16.21
C GLU A 222 11.76 -3.27 -16.20
N ALA A 223 10.96 -2.48 -16.90
CA ALA A 223 9.55 -2.75 -17.15
C ALA A 223 9.29 -4.20 -17.62
N GLY A 224 8.24 -4.82 -17.09
CA GLY A 224 7.86 -6.20 -17.37
C GLY A 224 8.62 -7.25 -16.56
N LYS A 225 9.58 -6.83 -15.73
CA LYS A 225 10.38 -7.73 -14.88
C LYS A 225 10.14 -7.47 -13.40
N GLY A 226 10.54 -8.43 -12.58
CA GLY A 226 10.51 -8.35 -11.13
C GLY A 226 11.46 -9.33 -10.48
N MET A 227 11.50 -9.35 -9.15
CA MET A 227 12.32 -10.27 -8.37
C MET A 227 11.78 -10.46 -6.97
N GLU A 228 12.26 -11.50 -6.30
CA GLU A 228 12.04 -11.76 -4.88
C GLU A 228 13.38 -11.67 -4.12
N ILE A 229 13.35 -11.04 -2.95
CA ILE A 229 14.52 -10.85 -2.09
C ILE A 229 14.15 -11.37 -0.71
N ALA A 230 14.69 -12.53 -0.34
CA ALA A 230 14.57 -13.04 1.03
C ALA A 230 15.25 -12.08 2.02
N LEU A 231 14.77 -12.05 3.27
CA LEU A 231 15.32 -11.17 4.29
C LEU A 231 16.84 -11.40 4.46
N GLY A 232 17.63 -10.34 4.33
CA GLY A 232 19.09 -10.38 4.42
C GLY A 232 19.82 -10.92 3.18
N ALA A 233 19.11 -11.39 2.15
CA ALA A 233 19.71 -11.85 0.91
C ALA A 233 20.06 -10.68 -0.03
N ALA A 234 21.05 -10.90 -0.89
CA ALA A 234 21.36 -10.00 -1.99
C ALA A 234 20.33 -10.16 -3.13
N PRO A 235 20.06 -9.10 -3.92
CA PRO A 235 19.16 -9.18 -5.05
C PRO A 235 19.74 -10.11 -6.14
N SER A 236 18.86 -10.96 -6.68
CA SER A 236 19.15 -11.91 -7.76
C SER A 236 18.91 -11.28 -9.14
N VAL A 237 19.03 -12.08 -10.19
CA VAL A 237 18.62 -11.68 -11.55
C VAL A 237 17.10 -11.49 -11.58
N SER A 238 16.64 -10.47 -12.31
CA SER A 238 15.21 -10.21 -12.50
C SER A 238 14.58 -11.19 -13.50
N VAL A 239 13.34 -11.57 -13.24
CA VAL A 239 12.55 -12.52 -14.04
C VAL A 239 11.30 -11.83 -14.60
N PRO A 240 10.64 -12.36 -15.63
CA PRO A 240 9.36 -11.83 -16.08
C PRO A 240 8.34 -11.78 -14.94
N ILE A 241 7.55 -10.71 -14.84
CA ILE A 241 6.57 -10.54 -13.74
C ILE A 241 5.60 -11.71 -13.64
N SER A 242 5.24 -12.33 -14.77
CA SER A 242 4.33 -13.48 -14.86
C SER A 242 4.84 -14.73 -14.13
N THR A 243 6.14 -14.83 -13.85
CA THR A 243 6.74 -15.99 -13.16
C THR A 243 6.88 -15.78 -11.66
N LEU A 244 6.57 -14.59 -11.14
CA LEU A 244 6.54 -14.35 -9.70
C LEU A 244 5.31 -15.05 -9.10
N GLY A 245 5.55 -16.04 -8.22
CA GLY A 245 4.51 -16.96 -7.74
C GLY A 245 3.31 -16.28 -7.07
N ASP A 246 3.53 -15.13 -6.42
CA ASP A 246 2.45 -14.39 -5.75
C ASP A 246 1.74 -13.40 -6.68
N PHE A 247 2.36 -13.03 -7.80
CA PHE A 247 1.88 -11.95 -8.65
C PHE A 247 0.55 -12.33 -9.31
N SER A 248 0.43 -13.56 -9.81
CA SER A 248 -0.82 -14.09 -10.36
C SER A 248 -1.93 -14.18 -9.30
N ILE A 249 -1.58 -14.58 -8.07
CA ILE A 249 -2.53 -14.70 -6.95
C ILE A 249 -3.07 -13.33 -6.52
N ARG A 250 -2.23 -12.30 -6.55
CA ARG A 250 -2.58 -10.94 -6.11
C ARG A 250 -3.01 -10.01 -7.24
N ALA A 251 -3.07 -10.49 -8.48
CA ALA A 251 -3.40 -9.71 -9.67
C ALA A 251 -4.71 -8.91 -9.51
N GLY A 252 -5.74 -9.49 -8.86
CA GLY A 252 -6.99 -8.77 -8.59
C GLY A 252 -6.85 -7.58 -7.63
N GLN A 253 -6.02 -7.69 -6.59
CA GLN A 253 -5.76 -6.58 -5.66
C GLN A 253 -4.91 -5.49 -6.32
N ILE A 254 -3.93 -5.92 -7.13
CA ILE A 254 -3.10 -5.03 -7.94
C ILE A 254 -3.99 -4.27 -8.93
N SER A 255 -4.91 -4.97 -9.60
CA SER A 255 -5.88 -4.35 -10.53
C SER A 255 -6.78 -3.34 -9.82
N GLU A 256 -7.26 -3.65 -8.62
CA GLU A 256 -8.09 -2.71 -7.85
C GLU A 256 -7.33 -1.44 -7.48
N ALA A 257 -6.16 -1.55 -6.83
CA ALA A 257 -5.38 -0.38 -6.45
C ALA A 257 -4.86 0.40 -7.66
N ALA A 258 -4.42 -0.29 -8.71
CA ALA A 258 -4.05 0.33 -9.98
C ALA A 258 -5.22 1.10 -10.58
N SER A 259 -6.43 0.54 -10.56
CA SER A 259 -7.62 1.23 -11.05
C SER A 259 -7.92 2.50 -10.27
N LEU A 260 -7.73 2.52 -8.94
CA LEU A 260 -7.88 3.74 -8.13
C LEU A 260 -6.80 4.79 -8.45
N LEU A 261 -5.61 4.34 -8.85
CA LEU A 261 -4.53 5.20 -9.34
C LEU A 261 -4.74 5.66 -10.79
N GLY A 262 -5.79 5.21 -11.48
CA GLY A 262 -5.98 5.43 -12.91
C GLY A 262 -4.95 4.71 -13.79
N TRP A 263 -4.26 3.70 -13.25
CA TRP A 263 -3.27 2.90 -13.94
C TRP A 263 -3.92 1.68 -14.56
N LYS A 264 -3.54 1.37 -15.80
CA LYS A 264 -3.82 0.09 -16.42
C LYS A 264 -2.60 -0.79 -16.23
N PRO A 265 -2.59 -1.74 -15.27
CA PRO A 265 -1.47 -2.66 -15.15
C PRO A 265 -1.34 -3.44 -16.46
N PRO A 266 -0.11 -3.81 -16.87
CA PRO A 266 0.09 -4.60 -18.07
C PRO A 266 -0.75 -5.88 -17.99
N ASP A 267 -1.25 -6.31 -19.14
CA ASP A 267 -2.14 -7.46 -19.30
C ASP A 267 -1.34 -8.76 -19.04
N VAL A 268 -1.05 -9.01 -17.77
CA VAL A 268 -0.41 -10.26 -17.34
C VAL A 268 -1.52 -11.28 -17.34
N LYS A 269 -1.74 -11.91 -18.50
CA LYS A 269 -2.55 -13.12 -18.58
C LYS A 269 -2.05 -14.03 -17.45
N PRO A 270 -2.93 -14.45 -16.51
CA PRO A 270 -2.58 -15.53 -15.61
C PRO A 270 -2.02 -16.64 -16.49
N LEU A 271 -0.87 -17.22 -16.12
CA LEU A 271 -0.29 -18.32 -16.88
C LEU A 271 -1.42 -19.30 -17.27
N PRO A 272 -1.67 -19.53 -18.57
CA PRO A 272 -2.67 -20.51 -18.98
C PRO A 272 -2.17 -21.86 -18.49
N GLY A 273 -2.82 -22.41 -17.46
CA GLY A 273 -2.42 -23.68 -16.86
C GLY A 273 -2.04 -23.69 -15.38
N VAL A 274 -2.57 -22.79 -14.54
CA VAL A 274 -2.84 -23.17 -13.14
C VAL A 274 -4.32 -22.96 -12.82
N ALA A 275 -5.20 -23.52 -13.67
CA ALA A 275 -6.33 -24.20 -13.06
C ALA A 275 -5.69 -25.33 -12.26
N ALA A 276 -5.48 -25.12 -10.96
CA ALA A 276 -5.22 -26.24 -10.08
C ALA A 276 -6.31 -27.25 -10.40
N GLU A 277 -5.92 -28.43 -10.89
CA GLU A 277 -6.80 -29.58 -10.87
C GLU A 277 -7.47 -29.57 -9.49
N PRO A 278 -8.82 -29.57 -9.40
CA PRO A 278 -9.50 -29.34 -8.13
C PRO A 278 -8.84 -30.24 -7.11
N PRO A 279 -8.24 -29.68 -6.03
CA PRO A 279 -7.38 -30.46 -5.16
C PRO A 279 -8.15 -31.70 -4.75
N LYS A 280 -7.55 -32.88 -4.91
CA LYS A 280 -8.23 -34.10 -4.49
C LYS A 280 -8.62 -33.94 -3.03
N ALA A 281 -9.92 -34.10 -2.73
CA ALA A 281 -10.43 -33.83 -1.39
C ALA A 281 -9.66 -34.66 -0.36
N ALA A 282 -8.92 -33.98 0.52
CA ALA A 282 -8.21 -34.63 1.62
C ALA A 282 -9.23 -35.08 2.67
N SER A 283 -8.87 -35.97 3.59
CA SER A 283 -9.74 -36.24 4.74
C SER A 283 -9.94 -34.95 5.56
N LEU A 284 -11.10 -34.77 6.20
CA LEU A 284 -11.35 -33.60 7.05
C LEU A 284 -10.28 -33.43 8.15
N ALA A 285 -9.67 -34.52 8.63
CA ALA A 285 -8.56 -34.46 9.60
C ALA A 285 -7.34 -33.65 9.10
N ALA A 286 -7.13 -33.58 7.79
CA ALA A 286 -6.00 -32.86 7.20
C ALA A 286 -6.10 -31.32 7.39
N ILE A 287 -7.28 -30.79 7.70
CA ILE A 287 -7.44 -29.36 7.93
C ILE A 287 -6.64 -28.88 9.15
N THR A 288 -6.44 -29.75 10.15
CA THR A 288 -5.65 -29.45 11.35
C THR A 288 -4.19 -29.17 10.99
N GLU A 289 -3.60 -29.98 10.11
CA GLU A 289 -2.25 -29.72 9.59
C GLU A 289 -2.19 -28.47 8.72
N ASP A 290 -3.22 -28.22 7.91
CA ASP A 290 -3.30 -27.01 7.10
C ASP A 290 -3.39 -25.74 7.96
N ILE A 291 -4.15 -25.77 9.06
CA ILE A 291 -4.16 -24.69 10.06
C ILE A 291 -2.76 -24.50 10.68
N GLN A 292 -2.08 -25.60 11.04
CA GLN A 292 -0.73 -25.54 11.60
C GLN A 292 0.32 -25.01 10.61
N LYS A 293 0.19 -25.30 9.31
CA LYS A 293 1.08 -24.73 8.27
C LYS A 293 0.92 -23.20 8.18
N VAL A 294 -0.28 -22.70 8.44
CA VAL A 294 -0.54 -21.25 8.52
C VAL A 294 0.05 -20.64 9.81
N LYS A 295 0.31 -21.44 10.86
CA LYS A 295 0.95 -21.01 12.14
C LYS A 295 2.43 -20.65 12.01
N ILE A 296 3.14 -21.09 10.97
CA ILE A 296 4.61 -20.99 10.92
C ILE A 296 5.07 -19.54 10.70
N GLY A 297 5.70 -18.95 11.73
CA GLY A 297 6.49 -17.73 11.61
C GLY A 297 5.77 -16.40 11.86
N VAL A 298 4.47 -16.41 12.25
CA VAL A 298 3.69 -15.19 12.48
C VAL A 298 2.97 -15.26 13.84
N PRO A 299 3.20 -14.32 14.77
CA PRO A 299 2.41 -14.23 15.99
C PRO A 299 0.99 -13.76 15.67
N VAL A 300 0.00 -14.55 16.06
CA VAL A 300 -1.44 -14.34 15.82
C VAL A 300 -2.19 -14.45 17.15
N SER A 301 -3.33 -13.77 17.29
CA SER A 301 -4.20 -13.89 18.47
C SER A 301 -5.26 -14.97 18.34
N ALA A 302 -5.65 -15.32 17.10
CA ALA A 302 -6.61 -16.38 16.82
C ALA A 302 -6.55 -16.81 15.35
N TYR A 303 -7.25 -17.89 15.02
CA TYR A 303 -7.60 -18.32 13.67
C TYR A 303 -9.12 -18.34 13.52
N ARG A 304 -9.66 -17.86 12.41
CA ARG A 304 -11.05 -18.10 12.03
C ARG A 304 -11.10 -19.22 11.01
N VAL A 305 -11.82 -20.29 11.29
CA VAL A 305 -11.96 -21.44 10.40
C VAL A 305 -13.39 -21.49 9.90
N GLN A 306 -13.56 -21.56 8.58
CA GLN A 306 -14.86 -21.73 7.95
C GLN A 306 -14.93 -23.02 7.13
N LEU A 307 -16.08 -23.70 7.17
CA LEU A 307 -16.45 -24.80 6.27
C LEU A 307 -17.77 -24.52 5.57
N SER A 308 -17.85 -24.90 4.30
CA SER A 308 -18.98 -24.65 3.41
C SER A 308 -19.19 -25.83 2.45
N PRO A 309 -20.43 -26.27 2.14
CA PRO A 309 -20.67 -27.18 1.02
C PRO A 309 -20.38 -26.54 -0.36
N THR A 310 -20.36 -25.20 -0.45
CA THR A 310 -20.12 -24.46 -1.70
C THR A 310 -18.71 -23.82 -1.72
N GLN A 311 -18.05 -23.83 -2.88
CA GLN A 311 -16.68 -23.31 -3.01
C GLN A 311 -16.58 -21.79 -2.81
N ASP A 312 -17.64 -21.06 -3.13
CA ASP A 312 -17.74 -19.62 -2.98
C ASP A 312 -18.13 -19.19 -1.54
N PHE A 313 -18.42 -20.14 -0.66
CA PHE A 313 -18.89 -19.90 0.71
C PHE A 313 -20.19 -19.09 0.76
N SER A 314 -21.06 -19.29 -0.23
CA SER A 314 -22.44 -18.79 -0.21
C SER A 314 -23.29 -19.41 0.91
N GLU A 315 -22.93 -20.63 1.35
CA GLU A 315 -23.56 -21.32 2.48
C GLU A 315 -22.48 -21.75 3.47
N VAL A 316 -22.39 -21.12 4.65
CA VAL A 316 -21.38 -21.47 5.65
C VAL A 316 -22.01 -22.36 6.72
N VAL A 317 -21.52 -23.59 6.85
CA VAL A 317 -22.02 -24.58 7.82
C VAL A 317 -21.18 -24.66 9.09
N PHE A 318 -19.98 -24.07 9.07
CA PHE A 318 -19.12 -23.94 10.23
C PHE A 318 -18.34 -22.64 10.15
N ASP A 319 -18.29 -21.88 11.24
CA ASP A 319 -17.54 -20.62 11.34
C ASP A 319 -17.19 -20.34 12.81
N LYS A 320 -15.92 -20.53 13.19
CA LYS A 320 -15.46 -20.29 14.57
C LYS A 320 -14.04 -19.75 14.64
N TYR A 321 -13.78 -19.02 15.72
CA TYR A 321 -12.46 -18.57 16.14
C TYR A 321 -11.80 -19.61 17.06
N PHE A 322 -10.51 -19.81 16.87
CA PHE A 322 -9.68 -20.74 17.63
C PHE A 322 -8.44 -20.00 18.16
N ASP A 323 -8.11 -20.25 19.41
CA ASP A 323 -6.84 -19.81 19.99
C ASP A 323 -5.68 -20.51 19.26
N PRO A 324 -4.53 -19.83 19.05
CA PRO A 324 -3.42 -20.41 18.32
C PRO A 324 -2.88 -21.72 18.91
N ASP A 325 -3.05 -21.92 20.21
CA ASP A 325 -2.55 -23.09 20.93
C ASP A 325 -3.59 -24.20 21.11
N VAL A 326 -4.82 -23.98 20.65
CA VAL A 326 -5.86 -25.01 20.61
C VAL A 326 -5.74 -25.82 19.32
N THR A 327 -5.62 -27.14 19.46
CA THR A 327 -5.67 -28.05 18.31
C THR A 327 -7.10 -28.13 17.80
N PHE A 328 -7.29 -27.79 16.52
CA PHE A 328 -8.57 -27.97 15.86
C PHE A 328 -8.91 -29.46 15.75
N ASP A 329 -10.02 -29.88 16.37
CA ASP A 329 -10.55 -31.23 16.26
C ASP A 329 -11.78 -31.26 15.33
N PRO A 330 -11.62 -31.71 14.07
CA PRO A 330 -12.72 -31.82 13.13
C PRO A 330 -13.76 -32.90 13.48
N SER A 331 -13.42 -33.87 14.33
CA SER A 331 -14.34 -34.95 14.71
C SER A 331 -15.49 -34.44 15.57
N ALA A 332 -15.32 -33.32 16.27
CA ALA A 332 -16.33 -32.69 17.10
C ALA A 332 -17.43 -31.94 16.30
N LEU A 333 -17.27 -31.80 14.97
CA LEU A 333 -18.11 -30.94 14.14
C LEU A 333 -19.45 -31.55 13.73
N ASN A 334 -19.68 -32.85 13.97
CA ASN A 334 -20.91 -33.57 13.63
C ASN A 334 -21.46 -33.29 12.21
N LEU A 335 -20.55 -33.12 11.23
CA LEU A 335 -20.91 -32.84 9.84
C LEU A 335 -21.44 -34.09 9.13
N ARG A 336 -22.43 -33.91 8.24
CA ARG A 336 -22.92 -34.99 7.37
C ARG A 336 -21.82 -35.45 6.41
N ALA A 337 -21.85 -36.72 6.01
CA ALA A 337 -20.91 -37.23 5.01
C ALA A 337 -21.05 -36.47 3.68
N GLY A 338 -19.92 -36.04 3.11
CA GLY A 338 -19.90 -35.16 1.95
C GLY A 338 -18.56 -34.44 1.79
N THR A 339 -18.44 -33.67 0.71
CA THR A 339 -17.28 -32.81 0.46
C THR A 339 -17.59 -31.39 0.94
N TYR A 340 -16.67 -30.79 1.69
CA TYR A 340 -16.78 -29.41 2.18
C TYR A 340 -15.54 -28.63 1.79
N TRP A 341 -15.72 -27.36 1.47
CA TRP A 341 -14.66 -26.40 1.26
C TRP A 341 -14.30 -25.74 2.58
N GLY A 342 -13.02 -25.79 2.96
CA GLY A 342 -12.46 -25.15 4.14
C GLY A 342 -11.55 -23.98 3.79
N ARG A 343 -11.61 -22.94 4.62
CA ARG A 343 -10.72 -21.78 4.54
C ARG A 343 -10.39 -21.24 5.93
N VAL A 344 -9.20 -20.68 6.09
CA VAL A 344 -8.68 -20.20 7.37
C VAL A 344 -8.23 -18.76 7.24
N ALA A 345 -8.67 -17.87 8.13
CA ALA A 345 -8.16 -16.50 8.24
C ALA A 345 -7.35 -16.36 9.52
N LEU A 346 -6.24 -15.63 9.44
CA LEU A 346 -5.43 -15.26 10.60
C LEU A 346 -6.04 -14.07 11.31
N VAL A 347 -6.06 -14.06 12.63
CA VAL A 347 -6.33 -12.86 13.42
C VAL A 347 -5.02 -12.43 14.05
N ASP A 348 -4.52 -11.24 13.73
CA ASP A 348 -3.25 -10.77 14.28
C ASP A 348 -3.34 -10.42 15.77
N LEU A 349 -2.21 -10.13 16.41
CA LEU A 349 -2.15 -9.74 17.83
C LEU A 349 -2.97 -8.49 18.19
N LEU A 350 -3.40 -7.71 17.20
CA LEU A 350 -4.24 -6.53 17.38
C LEU A 350 -5.73 -6.84 17.11
N GLY A 351 -6.10 -8.12 17.01
CA GLY A 351 -7.48 -8.56 16.78
C GLY A 351 -7.97 -8.36 15.35
N SER A 352 -7.09 -8.01 14.40
CA SER A 352 -7.50 -7.78 13.01
C SER A 352 -7.48 -9.07 12.21
N GLU A 353 -8.61 -9.40 11.59
CA GLU A 353 -8.76 -10.57 10.72
C GLU A 353 -8.14 -10.31 9.34
N GLY A 354 -7.26 -11.21 8.92
CA GLY A 354 -6.65 -11.27 7.59
C GLY A 354 -7.59 -11.92 6.57
N ARG A 355 -7.14 -12.02 5.32
CA ARG A 355 -7.91 -12.77 4.31
C ARG A 355 -7.92 -14.26 4.64
N PHE A 356 -9.05 -14.89 4.33
CA PHE A 356 -9.12 -16.34 4.27
C PHE A 356 -8.11 -16.88 3.23
N SER A 357 -7.51 -18.01 3.55
CA SER A 357 -6.75 -18.85 2.63
C SER A 357 -7.60 -19.22 1.41
N GLN A 358 -6.95 -19.64 0.31
CA GLN A 358 -7.70 -20.23 -0.80
C GLN A 358 -8.53 -21.43 -0.29
N PRO A 359 -9.80 -21.55 -0.71
CA PRO A 359 -10.63 -22.70 -0.39
C PRO A 359 -9.99 -24.03 -0.77
N LYS A 360 -9.96 -24.97 0.18
CA LYS A 360 -9.52 -26.35 -0.06
C LYS A 360 -10.66 -27.33 0.20
N PRO A 361 -10.85 -28.36 -0.62
CA PRO A 361 -11.89 -29.35 -0.40
C PRO A 361 -11.42 -30.44 0.59
N TYR A 362 -12.33 -30.84 1.48
CA TYR A 362 -12.16 -31.86 2.51
C TYR A 362 -13.34 -32.84 2.48
N GLN A 363 -13.05 -34.13 2.64
CA GLN A 363 -14.03 -35.20 2.65
C GLN A 363 -14.40 -35.60 4.09
N VAL A 364 -15.69 -35.60 4.38
CA VAL A 364 -16.30 -36.12 5.61
C VAL A 364 -16.94 -37.48 5.30
N GLY A 365 -16.56 -38.52 6.03
CA GLY A 365 -17.06 -39.88 5.81
C GLY A 365 -16.59 -40.53 4.50
N ARG A 366 -17.06 -41.75 4.23
CA ARG A 366 -16.78 -42.44 2.95
C ARG A 366 -17.59 -41.79 1.82
N PRO A 367 -17.03 -41.62 0.60
CA PRO A 367 -17.76 -41.07 -0.52
C PRO A 367 -19.00 -41.92 -0.83
N ALA A 368 -20.15 -41.28 -1.02
CA ALA A 368 -21.37 -41.97 -1.41
C ALA A 368 -21.15 -42.66 -2.78
N PRO A 369 -21.55 -43.93 -2.96
CA PRO A 369 -21.41 -44.59 -4.25
C PRO A 369 -22.19 -43.84 -5.33
N PRO A 370 -21.70 -43.79 -6.59
CA PRO A 370 -22.36 -43.07 -7.65
C PRO A 370 -23.79 -43.60 -7.82
N ARG A 371 -24.77 -42.69 -7.83
CA ARG A 371 -26.16 -43.03 -8.16
C ARG A 371 -26.20 -43.62 -9.56
N ARG A 372 -26.48 -44.92 -9.68
CA ARG A 372 -26.85 -45.53 -10.96
C ARG A 372 -28.10 -44.81 -11.45
N ARG A 373 -27.98 -44.07 -12.55
CA ARG A 373 -29.16 -43.60 -13.29
C ARG A 373 -29.91 -44.85 -13.76
N ARG A 374 -31.17 -44.99 -13.35
CA ARG A 374 -32.10 -45.97 -13.90
C ARG A 374 -32.71 -45.42 -15.18
#